data_AF-A0A6V8MYM9-F1
#
_entry.id   AF-A0A6V8MYM9-F1
#
_cell.length_a   1.000
_cell.length_b   1.000
_cell.length_c   1.000
_cell.angle_alpha   90.00
_cell.angle_beta   90.00
_cell.angle_gamma   90.00
#
_symmetry.space_group_name_H-M   'P 1'
#
loop_
_entity.id
_entity.type
_entity.pdbx_description
1 polymer ?
#
loop_
_entity_poly.entity_id
_entity_poly.type
_entity_poly.pdbx_seq_one_letter_code
_entity_poly.pdbx_strand_id
1 'polypeptide(L)'
;MSEDQHGSKFELTKVQTVVTIIGSVIASIVAATGLMKGCWHAAEGGGAKGVKLVEKRDDLYLRHLRLLCGPQKNLQSSGSALDFKIKVQKVIPYYLVNTIKNKPAYLYWAVYQATTTCPECINLNITLSSETKSLAVVEGGSFSYDSSICRLPAEESVTGNHGQTTINPDLKFMKSDVYGTLSLQWKLTAQATAYSDSVLIQVLPENVVCWDLKTPDDKQVPVEFIVASLAAWTKAKTPEIDQLATSYLDAPDQPADRWMAKCYQDLYGGRTHRMAVHPYPGIWPPASENEEIKLPQEALKARRADSVGAALLVSALHNAAFGGSQRLVLVSLPPTGSARSAFYLAWLNARGSWEAVDMTAPVDVPFDDNKQAATPSVINLIESPAVAGALDSVGVYVAKDRRTVAVDFAKAARHYGIEGAP
;
A
#
# COMPACT_ATOMS: atom_id res chain seq x y z
N MET A 1 19.28 17.25 58.92
CA MET A 1 18.25 16.53 59.71
C MET A 1 16.94 17.25 59.42
N SER A 2 15.97 16.74 58.67
CA SER A 2 15.49 15.37 58.42
C SER A 2 15.28 15.09 56.94
N GLU A 3 15.47 13.83 56.55
CA GLU A 3 15.23 13.26 55.22
C GLU A 3 13.75 12.94 54.99
N ASP A 4 13.24 13.28 53.81
CA ASP A 4 11.91 12.89 53.33
C ASP A 4 11.98 11.52 52.60
N GLN A 5 11.53 10.46 53.27
CA GLN A 5 11.28 9.14 52.69
C GLN A 5 9.81 8.98 52.27
N HIS A 6 9.37 9.53 51.13
CA HIS A 6 8.00 9.25 50.61
C HIS A 6 7.93 8.86 49.11
N GLY A 7 9.05 8.44 48.50
CA GLY A 7 9.11 8.08 47.07
C GLY A 7 8.97 6.59 46.71
N SER A 8 9.01 5.65 47.66
CA SER A 8 9.20 4.22 47.33
C SER A 8 7.92 3.37 47.24
N LYS A 9 6.79 3.82 47.79
CA LYS A 9 5.56 2.99 47.86
C LYS A 9 4.71 3.00 46.58
N PHE A 10 4.86 3.98 45.69
CA PHE A 10 4.02 4.10 44.49
C PHE A 10 4.50 3.24 43.31
N GLU A 11 5.78 2.84 43.28
CA GLU A 11 6.32 2.01 42.19
C GLU A 11 6.12 0.51 42.42
N LEU A 12 6.12 0.05 43.67
CA LEU A 12 5.91 -1.37 44.00
C LEU A 12 4.49 -1.87 43.63
N THR A 13 3.47 -1.02 43.75
CA THR A 13 2.09 -1.37 43.41
C THR A 13 1.91 -1.54 41.90
N LYS A 14 2.56 -0.72 41.07
CA LYS A 14 2.49 -0.83 39.59
C LYS A 14 3.18 -2.09 39.08
N VAL A 15 4.31 -2.47 39.68
CA VAL A 15 5.03 -3.70 39.31
C VAL A 15 4.22 -4.95 39.69
N GLN A 16 3.54 -4.95 40.86
CA GLN A 16 2.65 -6.06 41.24
C GLN A 16 1.42 -6.20 40.33
N THR A 17 0.83 -5.09 39.86
CA THR A 17 -0.28 -5.15 38.90
C THR A 17 0.14 -5.72 37.54
N VAL A 18 1.32 -5.33 37.04
CA VAL A 18 1.84 -5.86 35.76
C VAL A 18 2.20 -7.35 35.87
N VAL A 19 2.79 -7.79 36.98
CA VAL A 19 3.09 -9.22 37.21
C VAL A 19 1.81 -10.06 37.33
N THR A 20 0.75 -9.52 37.93
CA THR A 20 -0.54 -10.22 38.06
C THR A 20 -1.25 -10.35 36.70
N ILE A 21 -1.18 -9.32 35.84
CA ILE A 21 -1.75 -9.36 34.49
C ILE A 21 -0.99 -10.35 33.60
N ILE A 22 0.34 -10.36 33.65
CA ILE A 22 1.16 -11.32 32.88
C ILE A 22 0.90 -12.75 33.35
N GLY A 23 0.76 -12.97 34.67
CA GLY A 23 0.38 -14.27 35.23
C GLY A 23 -0.98 -14.77 34.75
N SER A 24 -1.99 -13.89 34.63
CA SER A 24 -3.33 -14.28 34.17
C SER A 24 -3.40 -14.54 32.66
N VAL A 25 -2.58 -13.86 31.86
CA VAL A 25 -2.46 -14.10 30.41
C VAL A 25 -1.77 -15.44 30.16
N ILE A 26 -0.70 -15.75 30.89
CA ILE A 26 0.00 -17.05 30.76
C ILE A 26 -0.90 -18.20 31.22
N ALA A 27 -1.66 -18.05 32.31
CA ALA A 27 -2.62 -19.06 32.76
C ALA A 27 -3.75 -19.29 31.73
N SER A 28 -4.22 -18.23 31.06
CA SER A 28 -5.22 -18.33 29.99
C SER A 28 -4.67 -19.00 28.73
N ILE A 29 -3.40 -18.77 28.38
CA ILE A 29 -2.73 -19.43 27.25
C ILE A 29 -2.52 -20.92 27.56
N VAL A 30 -2.10 -21.25 28.79
CA VAL A 30 -1.92 -22.65 29.21
C VAL A 30 -3.27 -23.39 29.24
N ALA A 31 -4.34 -22.75 29.71
CA ALA A 31 -5.70 -23.32 29.67
C ALA A 31 -6.21 -23.52 28.22
N ALA A 32 -5.93 -22.58 27.30
CA ALA A 32 -6.26 -22.71 25.89
C ALA A 32 -5.48 -23.85 25.20
N THR A 33 -4.19 -24.03 25.55
CA THR A 33 -3.40 -25.17 25.05
C THR A 33 -3.79 -26.52 25.68
N GLY A 34 -4.30 -26.52 26.92
CA GLY A 34 -4.86 -27.70 27.58
C GLY A 34 -6.19 -28.17 26.97
N LEU A 35 -7.07 -27.22 26.60
CA LEU A 35 -8.33 -27.49 25.91
C LEU A 35 -8.10 -28.02 24.48
N MET A 36 -7.07 -27.56 23.77
CA MET A 36 -6.73 -28.08 22.44
C MET A 36 -6.21 -29.53 22.45
N LYS A 37 -5.65 -30.02 23.56
CA LYS A 37 -5.28 -31.44 23.70
C LYS A 37 -6.45 -32.35 24.09
N GLY A 38 -7.50 -31.80 24.71
CA GLY A 38 -8.70 -32.55 25.11
C GLY A 38 -9.67 -32.87 23.97
N CYS A 39 -9.66 -32.09 22.89
CA CYS A 39 -10.55 -32.30 21.74
C CYS A 39 -10.04 -33.32 20.70
N TRP A 40 -8.89 -33.97 20.93
CA TRP A 40 -8.28 -34.90 19.98
C TRP A 40 -8.62 -36.38 20.20
N HIS A 41 -9.44 -36.73 21.20
CA HIS A 41 -9.82 -38.13 21.49
C HIS A 41 -11.33 -38.44 21.49
N ALA A 42 -12.18 -37.58 20.92
CA ALA A 42 -13.64 -37.80 20.90
C ALA A 42 -14.26 -37.87 19.48
N ALA A 43 -13.51 -38.31 18.47
CA ALA A 43 -14.02 -38.50 17.12
C ALA A 43 -13.59 -39.85 16.49
N GLU A 44 -13.70 -40.94 17.26
CA GLU A 44 -13.76 -42.30 16.70
C GLU A 44 -15.12 -42.90 17.04
N GLY A 45 -16.04 -42.83 16.09
CA GLY A 45 -17.37 -43.44 16.24
C GLY A 45 -18.43 -42.80 15.36
N GLY A 46 -18.38 -43.04 14.04
CA GLY A 46 -19.48 -42.66 13.15
C GLY A 46 -19.03 -42.58 11.70
N GLY A 47 -19.37 -43.61 10.91
CA GLY A 47 -18.98 -43.71 9.51
C GLY A 47 -19.52 -42.58 8.64
N ALA A 48 -18.63 -41.70 8.18
CA ALA A 48 -18.83 -40.84 7.03
C ALA A 48 -17.63 -41.00 6.07
N LYS A 49 -17.88 -41.67 4.94
CA LYS A 49 -16.97 -41.73 3.77
C LYS A 49 -17.05 -40.33 3.11
N GLY A 50 -16.07 -39.44 3.10
CA GLY A 50 -14.65 -39.55 2.78
C GLY A 50 -14.34 -38.58 1.63
N VAL A 51 -14.23 -37.27 1.91
CA VAL A 51 -13.57 -36.28 1.01
C VAL A 51 -12.07 -36.42 1.26
N LYS A 52 -11.27 -36.72 0.24
CA LYS A 52 -9.81 -36.84 0.40
C LYS A 52 -9.15 -35.48 0.12
N LEU A 53 -9.00 -34.67 1.16
CA LEU A 53 -8.18 -33.46 1.12
C LEU A 53 -6.70 -33.86 1.02
N VAL A 54 -5.99 -33.30 0.04
CA VAL A 54 -4.52 -33.32 -0.01
C VAL A 54 -4.08 -31.86 0.18
N GLU A 55 -3.86 -31.48 1.44
CA GLU A 55 -3.35 -30.16 1.80
C GLU A 55 -1.82 -30.18 1.68
N LYS A 56 -1.26 -29.43 0.73
CA LYS A 56 0.15 -29.03 0.76
C LYS A 56 0.21 -27.59 1.25
N ARG A 57 0.77 -27.38 2.44
CA ARG A 57 1.12 -26.06 2.95
C ARG A 57 2.48 -25.67 2.40
N ASP A 58 2.48 -24.98 1.26
CA ASP A 58 3.61 -24.17 0.84
C ASP A 58 3.32 -22.72 1.29
N ASP A 59 4.31 -21.89 1.62
CA ASP A 59 4.17 -20.54 2.22
C ASP A 59 3.43 -19.48 1.36
N LEU A 60 2.79 -19.89 0.27
CA LEU A 60 1.79 -19.13 -0.46
C LEU A 60 0.39 -19.44 0.10
N TYR A 61 -0.54 -18.47 0.12
CA TYR A 61 -1.98 -18.80 0.17
C TYR A 61 -2.42 -19.38 -1.18
N LEU A 62 -1.78 -20.47 -1.60
CA LEU A 62 -2.10 -21.23 -2.79
C LEU A 62 -2.89 -22.43 -2.28
N ARG A 63 -4.22 -22.29 -2.27
CA ARG A 63 -5.08 -23.41 -1.91
C ARG A 63 -5.42 -24.18 -3.17
N HIS A 64 -4.97 -25.42 -3.23
CA HIS A 64 -5.27 -26.35 -4.31
C HIS A 64 -6.33 -27.33 -3.80
N LEU A 65 -7.52 -27.26 -4.37
CA LEU A 65 -8.62 -28.17 -4.06
C LEU A 65 -8.82 -29.13 -5.22
N ARG A 66 -8.89 -30.44 -4.91
CA ARG A 66 -9.36 -31.47 -5.84
C ARG A 66 -10.69 -32.05 -5.36
N LEU A 67 -11.77 -31.76 -6.07
CA LEU A 67 -13.09 -32.35 -5.80
C LEU A 67 -13.37 -33.48 -6.80
N LEU A 68 -13.92 -34.60 -6.31
CA LEU A 68 -14.42 -35.69 -7.16
C LEU A 68 -15.92 -35.48 -7.40
N CYS A 69 -16.33 -35.50 -8.67
CA CYS A 69 -17.74 -35.34 -9.05
C CYS A 69 -18.38 -36.71 -9.29
N GLY A 70 -19.34 -37.11 -8.42
CA GLY A 70 -20.20 -38.28 -8.65
C GLY A 70 -20.67 -39.00 -7.36
N PRO A 71 -21.74 -39.83 -7.45
CA PRO A 71 -22.19 -40.65 -6.33
C PRO A 71 -21.14 -41.69 -5.93
N GLN A 72 -20.71 -41.68 -4.67
CA GLN A 72 -19.59 -42.45 -4.08
C GLN A 72 -19.68 -44.00 -4.18
N LYS A 73 -20.66 -44.58 -4.87
CA LYS A 73 -20.92 -46.02 -4.83
C LYS A 73 -19.92 -46.90 -5.60
N ASN A 74 -19.07 -46.34 -6.48
CA ASN A 74 -18.06 -47.13 -7.22
C ASN A 74 -16.73 -46.36 -7.35
N LEU A 75 -15.88 -46.45 -6.34
CA LEU A 75 -14.53 -45.86 -6.30
C LEU A 75 -13.50 -46.77 -7.01
N GLN A 76 -13.75 -47.11 -8.27
CA GLN A 76 -12.76 -47.71 -9.17
C GLN A 76 -13.05 -47.28 -10.62
N SER A 77 -12.93 -45.99 -10.92
CA SER A 77 -12.53 -45.51 -12.25
C SER A 77 -12.41 -43.99 -12.23
N SER A 78 -11.32 -43.52 -12.82
CA SER A 78 -11.10 -42.17 -13.33
C SER A 78 -12.36 -41.54 -13.95
N GLY A 79 -12.61 -40.24 -13.72
CA GLY A 79 -13.53 -39.54 -14.61
C GLY A 79 -13.68 -38.05 -14.40
N SER A 80 -14.14 -37.64 -13.22
CA SER A 80 -14.68 -36.29 -13.05
C SER A 80 -14.05 -35.60 -11.84
N ALA A 81 -13.17 -34.64 -12.08
CA ALA A 81 -12.50 -33.88 -11.04
C ALA A 81 -12.48 -32.38 -11.34
N LEU A 82 -12.58 -31.56 -10.30
CA LEU A 82 -12.25 -30.14 -10.31
C LEU A 82 -10.87 -29.96 -9.69
N ASP A 83 -9.92 -29.35 -10.38
CA ASP A 83 -8.73 -28.72 -9.81
C ASP A 83 -9.00 -27.21 -9.74
N PHE A 84 -9.11 -26.68 -8.52
CA PHE A 84 -9.34 -25.27 -8.25
C PHE A 84 -8.18 -24.69 -7.44
N LYS A 85 -7.66 -23.56 -7.90
CA LYS A 85 -6.65 -22.76 -7.22
C LYS A 85 -7.12 -21.33 -7.13
N ILE A 86 -7.01 -20.75 -5.95
CA ILE A 86 -7.19 -19.31 -5.75
C ILE A 86 -5.97 -18.74 -5.03
N LYS A 87 -5.56 -17.57 -5.48
CA LYS A 87 -4.54 -16.75 -4.82
C LYS A 87 -5.15 -15.39 -4.50
N VAL A 88 -4.85 -14.89 -3.33
CA VAL A 88 -5.46 -13.68 -2.77
C VAL A 88 -4.37 -12.72 -2.31
N GLN A 89 -4.63 -11.43 -2.46
CA GLN A 89 -3.80 -10.35 -1.97
C GLN A 89 -3.67 -10.45 -0.44
N LYS A 90 -2.44 -10.44 0.10
CA LYS A 90 -2.22 -10.52 1.56
C LYS A 90 -2.39 -9.18 2.25
N VAL A 91 -1.90 -8.11 1.61
CA VAL A 91 -1.81 -6.76 2.18
C VAL A 91 -2.29 -5.75 1.14
N ILE A 92 -3.07 -4.77 1.56
CA ILE A 92 -3.60 -3.71 0.70
C ILE A 92 -3.36 -2.35 1.35
N PRO A 93 -2.55 -1.47 0.74
CA PRO A 93 -2.46 -0.08 1.15
C PRO A 93 -3.79 0.63 0.91
N TYR A 94 -4.38 1.21 1.95
CA TYR A 94 -5.66 1.91 1.89
C TYR A 94 -5.69 3.00 0.81
N TYR A 95 -4.63 3.80 0.73
CA TYR A 95 -4.57 4.91 -0.23
C TYR A 95 -4.61 4.42 -1.68
N LEU A 96 -4.03 3.27 -2.03
CA LEU A 96 -4.05 2.77 -3.41
C LEU A 96 -5.46 2.40 -3.87
N VAL A 97 -6.32 1.95 -2.96
CA VAL A 97 -7.71 1.59 -3.29
C VAL A 97 -8.55 2.84 -3.54
N ASN A 98 -8.37 3.88 -2.73
CA ASN A 98 -9.20 5.08 -2.79
C ASN A 98 -8.71 6.13 -3.79
N THR A 99 -7.43 6.09 -4.18
CA THR A 99 -6.84 7.15 -5.00
C THR A 99 -6.63 6.79 -6.47
N ILE A 100 -6.81 5.53 -6.88
CA ILE A 100 -6.49 5.12 -8.26
C ILE A 100 -7.76 4.87 -9.05
N LYS A 101 -8.09 5.78 -9.99
CA LYS A 101 -9.23 5.60 -10.91
C LYS A 101 -9.00 4.42 -11.87
N ASN A 102 -7.81 4.38 -12.47
CA ASN A 102 -7.46 3.42 -13.52
C ASN A 102 -6.51 2.38 -12.96
N LYS A 103 -7.07 1.39 -12.24
CA LYS A 103 -6.28 0.33 -11.60
C LYS A 103 -5.41 -0.40 -12.65
N PRO A 104 -4.07 -0.39 -12.52
CA PRO A 104 -3.18 -1.17 -13.38
C PRO A 104 -3.52 -2.67 -13.30
N ALA A 105 -3.18 -3.41 -14.36
CA ALA A 105 -3.46 -4.85 -14.45
C ALA A 105 -2.84 -5.71 -13.33
N TYR A 106 -1.81 -5.20 -12.64
CA TYR A 106 -1.16 -5.87 -11.52
C TYR A 106 -1.78 -5.54 -10.14
N LEU A 107 -2.76 -4.64 -10.07
CA LEU A 107 -3.52 -4.38 -8.84
C LEU A 107 -4.89 -5.07 -8.89
N TYR A 108 -4.90 -6.34 -8.51
CA TYR A 108 -6.10 -7.18 -8.39
C TYR A 108 -6.13 -7.87 -7.03
N TRP A 109 -7.33 -8.22 -6.57
CA TRP A 109 -7.56 -8.71 -5.21
C TRP A 109 -7.36 -10.21 -5.10
N ALA A 110 -7.81 -10.93 -6.12
CA ALA A 110 -7.61 -12.36 -6.20
C ALA A 110 -7.54 -12.82 -7.66
N VAL A 111 -6.90 -13.95 -7.88
CA VAL A 111 -6.96 -14.68 -9.14
C VAL A 111 -7.32 -16.11 -8.82
N TYR A 112 -8.26 -16.68 -9.57
CA TYR A 112 -8.50 -18.11 -9.53
C TYR A 112 -8.18 -18.76 -10.87
N GLN A 113 -7.78 -20.02 -10.78
CA GLN A 113 -7.57 -20.93 -11.89
C GLN A 113 -8.38 -22.19 -11.59
N ALA A 114 -9.24 -22.58 -12.50
CA ALA A 114 -10.06 -23.77 -12.37
C ALA A 114 -9.97 -24.62 -13.63
N THR A 115 -9.84 -25.93 -13.44
CA THR A 115 -10.02 -26.92 -14.51
C THR A 115 -10.98 -27.99 -14.03
N THR A 116 -11.98 -28.31 -14.85
CA THR A 116 -12.99 -29.31 -14.51
C THR A 116 -13.17 -30.32 -15.63
N THR A 117 -13.21 -31.59 -15.27
CA THR A 117 -13.70 -32.67 -16.13
C THR A 117 -15.13 -33.09 -15.76
N CYS A 118 -15.75 -32.39 -14.79
CA CYS A 118 -17.11 -32.69 -14.38
C CYS A 118 -18.10 -32.42 -15.51
N PRO A 119 -19.12 -33.30 -15.68
CA PRO A 119 -20.11 -33.15 -16.75
C PRO A 119 -21.06 -31.96 -16.51
N GLU A 120 -21.13 -31.48 -15.26
CA GLU A 120 -21.97 -30.36 -14.85
C GLU A 120 -21.15 -29.11 -14.55
N CYS A 121 -21.79 -27.94 -14.67
CA CYS A 121 -21.21 -26.67 -14.28
C CYS A 121 -21.08 -26.57 -12.76
N ILE A 122 -19.93 -26.09 -12.30
CA ILE A 122 -19.65 -25.84 -10.89
C ILE A 122 -19.84 -24.34 -10.65
N ASN A 123 -20.72 -23.97 -9.73
CA ASN A 123 -20.95 -22.57 -9.40
C ASN A 123 -19.94 -22.10 -8.36
N LEU A 124 -19.20 -21.05 -8.68
CA LEU A 124 -18.28 -20.36 -7.81
C LEU A 124 -18.93 -19.04 -7.39
N ASN A 125 -19.19 -18.89 -6.10
CA ASN A 125 -19.53 -17.62 -5.49
C ASN A 125 -18.32 -17.13 -4.70
N ILE A 126 -17.93 -15.87 -4.92
CA ILE A 126 -16.87 -15.22 -4.15
C ILE A 126 -17.46 -13.97 -3.52
N THR A 127 -17.45 -13.95 -2.20
CA THR A 127 -17.97 -12.86 -1.40
C THR A 127 -16.83 -12.18 -0.65
N LEU A 128 -16.72 -10.86 -0.79
CA LEU A 128 -15.85 -10.07 0.07
C LEU A 128 -16.68 -9.42 1.16
N SER A 129 -16.31 -9.68 2.42
CA SER A 129 -16.95 -9.09 3.59
C SER A 129 -15.92 -8.45 4.51
N SER A 130 -16.36 -7.43 5.24
CA SER A 130 -15.56 -6.80 6.29
C SER A 130 -15.90 -7.46 7.62
N GLU A 131 -14.92 -8.01 8.34
CA GLU A 131 -15.16 -8.64 9.66
C GLU A 131 -15.60 -7.60 10.69
N THR A 132 -15.11 -6.37 10.54
CA THR A 132 -15.49 -5.23 11.38
C THR A 132 -16.44 -4.35 10.57
N LYS A 133 -17.65 -4.11 11.08
CA LYS A 133 -18.67 -3.24 10.44
C LYS A 133 -18.19 -1.80 10.19
N SER A 134 -17.00 -1.44 10.68
CA SER A 134 -16.40 -0.10 10.62
C SER A 134 -15.29 0.08 9.57
N LEU A 135 -14.79 -0.98 8.91
CA LEU A 135 -13.59 -0.86 8.07
C LEU A 135 -13.90 -0.48 6.63
N ALA A 136 -14.72 -1.24 5.92
CA ALA A 136 -15.06 -0.98 4.53
C ALA A 136 -16.56 -1.04 4.31
N VAL A 137 -17.08 -0.09 3.53
CA VAL A 137 -18.40 -0.23 2.94
C VAL A 137 -18.14 -0.57 1.48
N VAL A 138 -18.27 -1.85 1.11
CA VAL A 138 -18.59 -2.14 -0.29
C VAL A 138 -19.83 -1.32 -0.59
N GLU A 139 -19.87 -0.56 -1.68
CA GLU A 139 -21.08 0.18 -2.08
C GLU A 139 -22.22 -0.86 -2.22
N GLY A 140 -23.10 -1.00 -1.22
CA GLY A 140 -24.08 -2.10 -1.08
C GLY A 140 -23.86 -3.15 0.04
N GLY A 141 -22.85 -3.01 0.91
CA GLY A 141 -22.64 -3.83 2.12
C GLY A 141 -21.84 -5.13 1.93
N SER A 142 -21.82 -5.71 0.73
CA SER A 142 -21.00 -6.88 0.37
C SER A 142 -20.75 -6.91 -1.13
N PHE A 143 -19.56 -7.33 -1.56
CA PHE A 143 -19.31 -7.67 -2.96
C PHE A 143 -19.55 -9.15 -3.15
N SER A 144 -20.33 -9.52 -4.17
CA SER A 144 -20.53 -10.90 -4.61
C SER A 144 -20.17 -11.03 -6.08
N TYR A 145 -19.34 -12.01 -6.38
CA TYR A 145 -18.99 -12.41 -7.73
C TYR A 145 -19.44 -13.85 -7.96
N ASP A 146 -20.26 -14.05 -8.97
CA ASP A 146 -20.79 -15.36 -9.34
C ASP A 146 -20.25 -15.77 -10.71
N SER A 147 -19.69 -16.98 -10.79
CA SER A 147 -19.20 -17.58 -12.03
C SER A 147 -19.61 -19.04 -12.09
N SER A 148 -19.95 -19.51 -13.29
CA SER A 148 -20.16 -20.95 -13.55
C SER A 148 -18.95 -21.50 -14.30
N ILE A 149 -18.34 -22.54 -13.76
CA ILE A 149 -17.18 -23.24 -14.33
C ILE A 149 -17.71 -24.51 -14.99
N CYS A 150 -17.86 -24.47 -16.32
CA CYS A 150 -18.42 -25.57 -17.10
C CYS A 150 -17.34 -26.28 -17.92
N ARG A 151 -17.65 -27.51 -18.34
CA ARG A 151 -16.85 -28.22 -19.34
C ARG A 151 -17.15 -27.64 -20.74
N LEU A 152 -16.14 -27.14 -21.46
CA LEU A 152 -16.29 -26.78 -22.87
C LEU A 152 -16.31 -28.05 -23.76
N PRO A 153 -16.97 -28.00 -24.93
CA PRO A 153 -16.99 -29.09 -25.89
C PRO A 153 -15.57 -29.49 -26.33
N ALA A 154 -15.36 -30.78 -26.64
CA ALA A 154 -14.05 -31.32 -27.01
C ALA A 154 -13.42 -30.67 -28.25
N GLU A 155 -14.23 -30.06 -29.13
CA GLU A 155 -13.78 -29.40 -30.36
C GLU A 155 -13.12 -28.03 -30.11
N GLU A 156 -13.29 -27.43 -28.93
CA GLU A 156 -12.64 -26.16 -28.51
C GLU A 156 -11.49 -26.37 -27.51
N SER A 157 -11.28 -27.61 -27.06
CA SER A 157 -10.39 -27.97 -25.95
C SER A 157 -9.15 -28.72 -26.43
N VAL A 158 -8.15 -28.01 -26.97
CA VAL A 158 -6.82 -28.59 -27.24
C VAL A 158 -5.96 -28.68 -25.96
N THR A 159 -6.35 -27.95 -24.90
CA THR A 159 -5.77 -27.99 -23.56
C THR A 159 -6.92 -27.80 -22.58
N GLY A 160 -7.13 -28.72 -21.63
CA GLY A 160 -8.33 -28.78 -20.79
C GLY A 160 -8.80 -27.42 -20.24
N ASN A 161 -10.13 -27.26 -20.12
CA ASN A 161 -10.81 -26.01 -19.80
C ASN A 161 -10.14 -25.22 -18.66
N HIS A 162 -9.42 -24.15 -18.99
CA HIS A 162 -8.78 -23.26 -18.05
C HIS A 162 -9.66 -22.01 -17.85
N GLY A 163 -10.44 -21.98 -16.77
CA GLY A 163 -11.03 -20.72 -16.31
C GLY A 163 -9.99 -19.98 -15.48
N GLN A 164 -9.36 -18.94 -16.03
CA GLN A 164 -8.54 -18.00 -15.26
C GLN A 164 -9.20 -16.64 -15.25
N THR A 165 -9.56 -16.14 -14.07
CA THR A 165 -10.19 -14.83 -13.92
C THR A 165 -9.58 -14.07 -12.75
N THR A 166 -9.33 -12.78 -12.98
CA THR A 166 -8.94 -11.82 -11.95
C THR A 166 -10.17 -11.19 -11.31
N ILE A 167 -10.17 -11.09 -10.00
CA ILE A 167 -11.24 -10.50 -9.19
C ILE A 167 -10.73 -9.18 -8.67
N ASN A 168 -11.47 -8.11 -8.95
CA ASN A 168 -11.15 -6.76 -8.53
C ASN A 168 -12.43 -6.02 -8.13
N PRO A 169 -12.95 -6.23 -6.92
CA PRO A 169 -14.11 -5.50 -6.44
C PRO A 169 -13.84 -4.00 -6.45
N ASP A 170 -14.86 -3.23 -6.80
CA ASP A 170 -14.88 -1.80 -6.59
C ASP A 170 -15.22 -1.54 -5.13
N LEU A 171 -14.19 -1.27 -4.34
CA LEU A 171 -14.30 -0.93 -2.93
C LEU A 171 -14.02 0.55 -2.74
N LYS A 172 -14.80 1.15 -1.84
CA LYS A 172 -14.51 2.46 -1.27
C LYS A 172 -14.49 2.30 0.25
N PHE A 173 -13.46 2.83 0.88
CA PHE A 173 -13.45 2.88 2.34
C PHE A 173 -14.12 4.18 2.79
N MET A 174 -14.98 4.10 3.81
CA MET A 174 -15.83 5.23 4.23
C MET A 174 -15.25 6.05 5.38
N LYS A 175 -14.15 5.61 6.00
CA LYS A 175 -13.47 6.30 7.08
C LYS A 175 -11.97 6.30 6.81
N SER A 176 -11.30 7.38 7.18
CA SER A 176 -9.84 7.55 7.19
C SER A 176 -9.16 6.62 8.20
N ASP A 177 -9.83 6.37 9.32
CA ASP A 177 -9.27 5.64 10.48
C ASP A 177 -9.32 4.10 10.30
N VAL A 178 -9.13 3.61 9.09
CA VAL A 178 -9.33 2.20 8.73
C VAL A 178 -8.00 1.46 8.84
N TYR A 179 -7.81 0.82 9.99
CA TYR A 179 -6.86 -0.27 10.15
C TYR A 179 -7.62 -1.55 10.49
N GLY A 180 -7.46 -2.60 9.68
CA GLY A 180 -8.05 -3.89 10.00
C GLY A 180 -7.97 -4.93 8.89
N THR A 181 -8.88 -5.90 8.95
CA THR A 181 -8.83 -7.11 8.12
C THR A 181 -10.12 -7.28 7.33
N LEU A 182 -9.98 -7.53 6.03
CA LEU A 182 -11.07 -7.97 5.16
C LEU A 182 -11.05 -9.49 5.04
N SER A 183 -12.22 -10.11 4.91
CA SER A 183 -12.36 -11.55 4.70
C SER A 183 -12.88 -11.82 3.30
N LEU A 184 -12.04 -12.40 2.45
CA LEU A 184 -12.45 -12.91 1.14
C LEU A 184 -12.90 -14.35 1.32
N GLN A 185 -14.20 -14.56 1.21
CA GLN A 185 -14.84 -15.86 1.32
C GLN A 185 -15.17 -16.38 -0.08
N TRP A 186 -15.03 -17.68 -0.29
CA TRP A 186 -15.49 -18.29 -1.53
C TRP A 186 -16.20 -19.60 -1.25
N LYS A 187 -17.16 -19.91 -2.12
CA LYS A 187 -17.99 -21.10 -2.06
C LYS A 187 -18.10 -21.72 -3.45
N LEU A 188 -17.67 -22.97 -3.57
CA LEU A 188 -17.88 -23.82 -4.74
C LEU A 188 -19.09 -24.71 -4.47
N THR A 189 -20.08 -24.67 -5.35
CA THR A 189 -21.29 -25.49 -5.26
C THR A 189 -21.40 -26.35 -6.51
N ALA A 190 -21.42 -27.66 -6.31
CA ALA A 190 -21.64 -28.66 -7.35
C ALA A 190 -22.71 -29.64 -6.85
N GLN A 191 -23.85 -29.72 -7.52
CA GLN A 191 -25.01 -30.51 -7.07
C GLN A 191 -25.38 -30.22 -5.59
N ALA A 192 -25.34 -31.24 -4.72
CA ALA A 192 -25.61 -31.18 -3.29
C ALA A 192 -24.34 -30.96 -2.43
N THR A 193 -23.16 -30.87 -3.05
CA THR A 193 -21.90 -30.63 -2.34
C THR A 193 -21.50 -29.17 -2.43
N ALA A 194 -21.20 -28.58 -1.27
CA ALA A 194 -20.64 -27.24 -1.16
C ALA A 194 -19.31 -27.30 -0.43
N TYR A 195 -18.31 -26.61 -0.99
CA TYR A 195 -17.05 -26.33 -0.31
C TYR A 195 -16.94 -24.83 -0.12
N SER A 196 -16.57 -24.38 1.08
CA SER A 196 -16.36 -22.97 1.37
C SER A 196 -15.10 -22.76 2.19
N ASP A 197 -14.45 -21.62 1.97
CA ASP A 197 -13.22 -21.26 2.66
C ASP A 197 -13.07 -19.73 2.70
N SER A 198 -12.11 -19.23 3.47
CA SER A 198 -11.87 -17.80 3.63
C SER A 198 -10.39 -17.47 3.78
N VAL A 199 -10.00 -16.30 3.29
CA VAL A 199 -8.66 -15.71 3.49
C VAL A 199 -8.80 -14.30 4.02
N LEU A 200 -7.95 -13.99 4.99
CA LEU A 200 -7.82 -12.68 5.60
C LEU A 200 -6.86 -11.81 4.79
N ILE A 201 -7.27 -10.57 4.54
CA ILE A 201 -6.52 -9.55 3.82
C ILE A 201 -6.29 -8.39 4.78
N GLN A 202 -5.03 -8.05 5.04
CA GLN A 202 -4.69 -6.91 5.88
C GLN A 202 -4.83 -5.61 5.09
N VAL A 203 -5.55 -4.63 5.63
CA VAL A 203 -5.60 -3.26 5.12
C VAL A 203 -4.64 -2.41 5.93
N LEU A 204 -3.67 -1.78 5.25
CA LEU A 204 -2.74 -0.85 5.90
C LEU A 204 -3.39 0.51 6.12
N PRO A 205 -2.95 1.28 7.13
CA PRO A 205 -3.44 2.64 7.37
C PRO A 205 -3.30 3.57 6.16
N GLU A 206 -4.07 4.66 6.15
CA GLU A 206 -4.14 5.59 5.03
C GLU A 206 -2.81 6.26 4.67
N ASN A 207 -1.95 6.45 5.66
CA ASN A 207 -0.67 7.11 5.53
C ASN A 207 0.51 6.12 5.42
N VAL A 208 0.23 4.82 5.23
CA VAL A 208 1.27 3.79 5.15
C VAL A 208 1.48 3.30 3.73
N VAL A 209 2.74 3.34 3.29
CA VAL A 209 3.23 2.83 2.01
C VAL A 209 3.86 1.47 2.21
N CYS A 210 3.50 0.50 1.36
CA CYS A 210 4.09 -0.83 1.33
C CYS A 210 5.05 -0.92 0.14
N TRP A 211 6.35 -0.84 0.40
CA TRP A 211 7.37 -0.77 -0.66
C TRP A 211 7.65 -2.12 -1.33
N ASP A 212 7.44 -3.21 -0.61
CA ASP A 212 7.52 -4.60 -1.09
C ASP A 212 6.14 -5.18 -1.45
N LEU A 213 5.19 -4.32 -1.83
CA LEU A 213 3.86 -4.75 -2.22
C LEU A 213 3.95 -5.82 -3.33
N LYS A 214 3.34 -6.98 -3.06
CA LYS A 214 3.26 -8.09 -4.02
C LYS A 214 1.85 -8.23 -4.55
N THR A 215 1.72 -8.69 -5.79
CA THR A 215 0.48 -9.16 -6.39
C THR A 215 0.02 -10.47 -5.74
N PRO A 216 -1.24 -10.92 -5.94
CA PRO A 216 -1.68 -12.25 -5.51
C PRO A 216 -0.85 -13.40 -6.09
N ASP A 217 -0.18 -13.20 -7.24
CA ASP A 217 0.75 -14.18 -7.83
C ASP A 217 2.17 -14.12 -7.25
N ASP A 218 2.38 -13.42 -6.14
CA ASP A 218 3.68 -13.20 -5.46
C ASP A 218 4.71 -12.44 -6.30
N LYS A 219 4.28 -11.82 -7.42
CA LYS A 219 5.13 -10.92 -8.20
C LYS A 219 5.19 -9.55 -7.53
N GLN A 220 6.37 -8.95 -7.51
CA GLN A 220 6.58 -7.60 -7.00
C GLN A 220 5.81 -6.57 -7.85
N VAL A 221 5.05 -5.68 -7.19
CA VAL A 221 4.48 -4.51 -7.86
C VAL A 221 5.62 -3.56 -8.25
N PRO A 222 5.60 -2.97 -9.47
CA PRO A 222 6.67 -2.08 -9.92
C PRO A 222 6.94 -0.94 -8.94
N VAL A 223 8.21 -0.72 -8.59
CA VAL A 223 8.61 0.33 -7.63
C VAL A 223 8.29 1.71 -8.18
N GLU A 224 8.43 1.89 -9.49
CA GLU A 224 8.06 3.10 -10.22
C GLU A 224 6.61 3.49 -9.95
N PHE A 225 5.72 2.50 -9.90
CA PHE A 225 4.31 2.73 -9.60
C PHE A 225 4.07 3.07 -8.12
N ILE A 226 4.78 2.41 -7.19
CA ILE A 226 4.66 2.73 -5.76
C ILE A 226 5.15 4.16 -5.52
N VAL A 227 6.28 4.56 -6.11
CA VAL A 227 6.75 5.96 -6.07
C VAL A 227 5.75 6.91 -6.73
N ALA A 228 5.19 6.57 -7.90
CA ALA A 228 4.19 7.38 -8.59
C ALA A 228 2.97 7.65 -7.69
N SER A 229 2.55 6.63 -6.94
CA SER A 229 1.36 6.68 -6.11
C SER A 229 1.43 7.65 -4.94
N LEU A 230 2.65 8.09 -4.55
CA LEU A 230 2.84 9.20 -3.61
C LEU A 230 2.30 10.53 -4.14
N ALA A 231 2.02 10.64 -5.45
CA ALA A 231 1.30 11.79 -5.99
C ALA A 231 -0.06 12.02 -5.30
N ALA A 232 -0.64 10.98 -4.69
CA ALA A 232 -1.83 11.11 -3.85
C ALA A 232 -1.65 12.13 -2.71
N TRP A 233 -0.50 12.14 -2.02
CA TRP A 233 -0.20 13.11 -0.97
C TRP A 233 -0.15 14.53 -1.52
N THR A 234 0.41 14.72 -2.72
CA THR A 234 0.54 16.05 -3.34
C THR A 234 -0.78 16.61 -3.88
N LYS A 235 -1.81 15.77 -3.97
CA LYS A 235 -3.15 16.13 -4.47
C LYS A 235 -4.20 16.16 -3.37
N ALA A 236 -3.84 15.84 -2.12
CA ALA A 236 -4.72 15.99 -0.97
C ALA A 236 -5.14 17.46 -0.86
N LYS A 237 -6.45 17.72 -0.96
CA LYS A 237 -6.99 19.08 -0.92
C LYS A 237 -7.46 19.39 0.49
N THR A 238 -6.76 20.28 1.17
CA THR A 238 -7.26 20.85 2.42
C THR A 238 -7.23 22.37 2.34
N PRO A 239 -8.20 23.07 2.97
CA PRO A 239 -8.22 24.53 2.98
C PRO A 239 -6.92 25.15 3.49
N GLU A 240 -6.24 24.50 4.43
CA GLU A 240 -4.98 24.98 5.02
C GLU A 240 -3.85 24.97 3.98
N ILE A 241 -3.72 23.90 3.19
CA ILE A 241 -2.72 23.79 2.13
C ILE A 241 -3.00 24.82 1.03
N ASP A 242 -4.26 24.94 0.59
CA ASP A 242 -4.66 25.88 -0.46
C ASP A 242 -4.42 27.34 -0.04
N GLN A 243 -4.80 27.70 1.20
CA GLN A 243 -4.59 29.05 1.74
C GLN A 243 -3.11 29.38 1.87
N LEU A 244 -2.30 28.45 2.40
CA LEU A 244 -0.87 28.68 2.56
C LEU A 244 -0.17 28.81 1.21
N ALA A 245 -0.48 27.91 0.26
CA ALA A 245 0.07 27.94 -1.09
C ALA A 245 -0.23 29.27 -1.80
N THR A 246 -1.46 29.76 -1.66
CA THR A 246 -1.91 31.04 -2.25
C THR A 246 -1.26 32.24 -1.55
N SER A 247 -0.97 32.17 -0.25
CA SER A 247 -0.33 33.28 0.48
C SER A 247 1.09 33.60 -0.02
N TYR A 248 1.74 32.64 -0.69
CA TYR A 248 3.04 32.85 -1.34
C TYR A 248 2.93 33.45 -2.74
N LEU A 249 1.73 33.56 -3.32
CA LEU A 249 1.48 34.21 -4.60
C LEU A 249 1.38 35.74 -4.44
N ASP A 250 2.28 36.49 -5.08
CA ASP A 250 2.11 37.95 -5.29
C ASP A 250 1.18 38.23 -6.47
N ALA A 251 1.21 37.35 -7.49
CA ALA A 251 0.39 37.43 -8.69
C ALA A 251 0.11 36.01 -9.24
N PRO A 252 -1.00 35.80 -9.97
CA PRO A 252 -1.36 34.49 -10.52
C PRO A 252 -0.34 33.90 -11.49
N ASP A 253 0.43 34.74 -12.18
CA ASP A 253 1.40 34.38 -13.22
C ASP A 253 2.86 34.46 -12.74
N GLN A 254 3.09 34.53 -11.43
CA GLN A 254 4.45 34.68 -10.91
C GLN A 254 5.35 33.48 -11.27
N PRO A 255 6.65 33.70 -11.52
CA PRO A 255 7.61 32.62 -11.73
C PRO A 255 7.72 31.68 -10.52
N ALA A 256 7.90 30.39 -10.80
CA ALA A 256 8.12 29.32 -9.82
C ALA A 256 9.20 29.68 -8.77
N ASP A 257 10.31 30.28 -9.22
CA ASP A 257 11.46 30.60 -8.37
C ASP A 257 11.10 31.56 -7.23
N ARG A 258 10.31 32.61 -7.53
CA ARG A 258 9.88 33.59 -6.50
C ARG A 258 8.93 32.96 -5.50
N TRP A 259 8.03 32.09 -5.97
CA TRP A 259 7.14 31.32 -5.10
C TRP A 259 7.93 30.36 -4.21
N MET A 260 8.87 29.63 -4.80
CA MET A 260 9.71 28.65 -4.11
C MET A 260 10.56 29.32 -3.04
N ALA A 261 11.16 30.48 -3.34
CA ALA A 261 11.92 31.26 -2.38
C ALA A 261 11.10 31.63 -1.15
N LYS A 262 9.86 32.12 -1.33
CA LYS A 262 8.97 32.47 -0.21
C LYS A 262 8.54 31.26 0.60
N CYS A 263 8.11 30.20 -0.09
CA CYS A 263 7.71 28.94 0.53
C CYS A 263 8.86 28.37 1.38
N TYR A 264 10.05 28.28 0.80
CA TYR A 264 11.26 27.82 1.48
C TYR A 264 11.61 28.70 2.69
N GLN A 265 11.58 30.04 2.52
CA GLN A 265 11.90 30.96 3.60
C GLN A 265 10.91 30.84 4.77
N ASP A 266 9.60 30.75 4.53
CA ASP A 266 8.63 30.63 5.62
C ASP A 266 8.72 29.27 6.34
N LEU A 267 8.88 28.18 5.58
CA LEU A 267 8.95 26.83 6.14
C LEU A 267 10.28 26.52 6.82
N TYR A 268 11.42 27.04 6.35
CA TYR A 268 12.75 26.60 6.83
C TYR A 268 13.63 27.70 7.43
N GLY A 269 13.38 28.97 7.10
CA GLY A 269 14.07 30.13 7.70
C GLY A 269 13.17 31.03 8.57
N GLY A 270 11.86 30.80 8.55
CA GLY A 270 10.85 31.71 9.05
C GLY A 270 10.59 31.56 10.55
N ARG A 271 9.67 32.38 11.07
CA ARG A 271 9.16 32.27 12.45
C ARG A 271 7.75 31.68 12.52
N THR A 272 6.97 31.78 11.44
CA THR A 272 5.54 31.46 11.45
C THR A 272 5.30 29.96 11.33
N HIS A 273 5.70 29.35 10.21
CA HIS A 273 5.47 27.93 9.92
C HIS A 273 6.71 27.05 10.08
N ARG A 274 7.82 27.62 10.59
CA ARG A 274 9.12 26.96 10.74
C ARG A 274 8.99 25.48 11.09
N MET A 275 9.48 24.63 10.20
CA MET A 275 9.42 23.19 10.30
C MET A 275 10.78 22.61 10.70
N ALA A 276 10.75 21.63 11.60
CA ALA A 276 11.89 20.76 11.82
C ALA A 276 11.91 19.66 10.74
N VAL A 277 13.00 19.60 9.97
CA VAL A 277 13.23 18.54 8.98
C VAL A 277 14.31 17.61 9.48
N HIS A 278 14.00 16.33 9.58
CA HIS A 278 14.97 15.30 9.90
C HIS A 278 15.45 14.61 8.63
N PRO A 279 16.76 14.37 8.46
CA PRO A 279 17.26 13.55 7.36
C PRO A 279 16.60 12.16 7.38
N TYR A 280 16.18 11.70 6.21
CA TYR A 280 15.68 10.32 6.06
C TYR A 280 16.78 9.32 6.49
N PRO A 281 16.45 8.27 7.25
CA PRO A 281 17.46 7.47 7.94
C PRO A 281 18.24 6.50 7.04
N GLY A 282 17.76 6.20 5.83
CA GLY A 282 18.31 5.15 4.96
C GLY A 282 18.22 5.44 3.46
N ILE A 283 18.16 4.37 2.66
CA ILE A 283 18.00 4.43 1.20
C ILE A 283 16.52 4.53 0.88
N TRP A 284 16.16 5.46 0.00
CA TRP A 284 14.81 5.63 -0.49
C TRP A 284 14.72 5.39 -2.01
N PRO A 285 13.74 4.60 -2.48
CA PRO A 285 12.78 3.81 -1.70
C PRO A 285 13.42 2.65 -0.91
N PRO A 286 12.92 2.30 0.29
CA PRO A 286 13.42 1.15 1.04
C PRO A 286 13.02 -0.17 0.38
N ALA A 287 13.79 -1.23 0.65
CA ALA A 287 13.66 -2.49 -0.09
C ALA A 287 12.50 -3.39 0.37
N SER A 288 12.16 -3.39 1.66
CA SER A 288 11.18 -4.32 2.24
C SER A 288 10.62 -3.83 3.57
N GLU A 289 10.04 -2.63 3.54
CA GLU A 289 9.47 -2.02 4.74
C GLU A 289 8.13 -1.36 4.43
N ASN A 290 7.26 -1.35 5.44
CA ASN A 290 6.13 -0.44 5.48
C ASN A 290 6.62 0.88 6.05
N GLU A 291 6.30 1.98 5.39
CA GLU A 291 6.71 3.31 5.80
C GLU A 291 5.49 4.18 6.03
N GLU A 292 5.41 4.81 7.20
CA GLU A 292 4.41 5.82 7.50
C GLU A 292 4.87 7.18 6.95
N ILE A 293 4.15 7.70 5.97
CA ILE A 293 4.38 9.02 5.39
C ILE A 293 3.21 9.91 5.76
N LYS A 294 3.46 10.89 6.62
CA LYS A 294 2.44 11.86 7.06
C LYS A 294 1.85 12.62 5.88
N LEU A 295 0.56 12.91 5.96
CA LEU A 295 -0.10 13.77 4.99
C LEU A 295 0.45 15.22 5.12
N PRO A 296 0.47 16.02 4.04
CA PRO A 296 1.02 17.39 4.07
C PRO A 296 0.45 18.25 5.20
N GLN A 297 -0.87 18.22 5.42
CA GLN A 297 -1.54 18.97 6.48
C GLN A 297 -1.09 18.54 7.89
N GLU A 298 -0.78 17.26 8.08
CA GLU A 298 -0.30 16.74 9.36
C GLU A 298 1.14 17.17 9.61
N ALA A 299 1.99 17.11 8.58
CA ALA A 299 3.36 17.60 8.65
C ALA A 299 3.41 19.11 8.97
N LEU A 300 2.55 19.90 8.32
CA LEU A 300 2.40 21.33 8.58
C LEU A 300 1.93 21.62 10.00
N LYS A 301 0.88 20.93 10.46
CA LYS A 301 0.33 21.08 11.82
C LYS A 301 1.34 20.68 12.90
N ALA A 302 2.05 19.57 12.69
CA ALA A 302 3.08 19.09 13.60
C ALA A 302 4.39 19.89 13.53
N ARG A 303 4.55 20.74 12.49
CA ARG A 303 5.78 21.49 12.17
C ARG A 303 7.01 20.59 12.14
N ARG A 304 6.83 19.36 11.67
CA ARG A 304 7.86 18.33 11.69
C ARG A 304 7.63 17.32 10.57
N ALA A 305 8.67 17.06 9.81
CA ALA A 305 8.70 16.03 8.78
C ALA A 305 10.10 15.41 8.68
N ASP A 306 10.20 14.27 8.01
CA ASP A 306 11.46 13.86 7.41
C ASP A 306 11.65 14.52 6.04
N SER A 307 12.76 14.25 5.37
CA SER A 307 13.07 14.83 4.06
C SER A 307 12.02 14.49 2.98
N VAL A 308 11.45 13.28 3.01
CA VAL A 308 10.41 12.84 2.07
C VAL A 308 9.11 13.61 2.33
N GLY A 309 8.64 13.64 3.57
CA GLY A 309 7.45 14.37 3.97
C GLY A 309 7.57 15.87 3.74
N ALA A 310 8.75 16.46 3.95
CA ALA A 310 9.02 17.86 3.62
C ALA A 310 8.92 18.12 2.11
N ALA A 311 9.49 17.24 1.29
CA ALA A 311 9.39 17.35 -0.16
C ALA A 311 7.94 17.18 -0.66
N LEU A 312 7.18 16.24 -0.09
CA LEU A 312 5.78 16.03 -0.42
C LEU A 312 4.90 17.22 -0.01
N LEU A 313 5.17 17.85 1.14
CA LEU A 313 4.47 19.07 1.56
C LEU A 313 4.70 20.21 0.57
N VAL A 314 5.96 20.51 0.22
CA VAL A 314 6.24 21.57 -0.76
C VAL A 314 5.65 21.23 -2.13
N SER A 315 5.65 19.96 -2.52
CA SER A 315 5.00 19.49 -3.74
C SER A 315 3.47 19.68 -3.71
N ALA A 316 2.83 19.44 -2.56
CA ALA A 316 1.40 19.68 -2.37
C ALA A 316 1.07 21.18 -2.46
N LEU A 317 1.85 22.03 -1.78
CA LEU A 317 1.72 23.49 -1.85
C LEU A 317 1.91 23.99 -3.28
N HIS A 318 2.91 23.48 -3.99
CA HIS A 318 3.18 23.85 -5.38
C HIS A 318 2.02 23.45 -6.30
N ASN A 319 1.50 22.24 -6.12
CA ASN A 319 0.37 21.76 -6.90
C ASN A 319 -0.91 22.57 -6.62
N ALA A 320 -1.15 22.98 -5.37
CA ALA A 320 -2.25 23.87 -4.99
C ALA A 320 -2.09 25.27 -5.63
N ALA A 321 -0.88 25.82 -5.66
CA ALA A 321 -0.61 27.13 -6.24
C ALA A 321 -0.72 27.15 -7.78
N PHE A 322 -0.21 26.13 -8.45
CA PHE A 322 -0.02 26.15 -9.91
C PHE A 322 -0.88 25.16 -10.70
N GLY A 323 -1.62 24.27 -10.03
CA GLY A 323 -2.46 23.26 -10.69
C GLY A 323 -1.70 22.33 -11.63
N GLY A 324 -0.39 22.15 -11.41
CA GLY A 324 0.50 21.36 -12.28
C GLY A 324 0.89 22.05 -13.60
N SER A 325 0.63 23.35 -13.76
CA SER A 325 1.07 24.14 -14.92
C SER A 325 2.59 24.34 -14.96
N GLN A 326 3.22 24.41 -13.78
CA GLN A 326 4.66 24.45 -13.61
C GLN A 326 5.17 23.05 -13.24
N ARG A 327 6.37 22.70 -13.72
CA ARG A 327 6.96 21.38 -13.49
C ARG A 327 7.80 21.41 -12.22
N LEU A 328 7.50 20.48 -11.30
CA LEU A 328 8.27 20.22 -10.09
C LEU A 328 8.59 18.73 -10.03
N VAL A 329 9.86 18.40 -9.78
CA VAL A 329 10.38 17.04 -9.75
C VAL A 329 11.05 16.82 -8.40
N LEU A 330 10.63 15.79 -7.67
CA LEU A 330 11.39 15.27 -6.54
C LEU A 330 12.48 14.33 -7.06
N VAL A 331 13.72 14.57 -6.67
CA VAL A 331 14.87 13.74 -6.99
C VAL A 331 15.46 13.16 -5.71
N SER A 332 15.68 11.85 -5.68
CA SER A 332 16.46 11.15 -4.66
C SER A 332 17.76 10.67 -5.29
N LEU A 333 18.89 10.99 -4.65
CA LEU A 333 20.23 10.59 -5.06
C LEU A 333 20.97 9.93 -3.90
N PRO A 334 21.82 8.91 -4.15
CA PRO A 334 22.77 8.47 -3.15
C PRO A 334 23.95 9.47 -3.11
N PRO A 335 24.16 10.22 -2.01
CA PRO A 335 25.37 11.00 -1.83
C PRO A 335 26.58 10.07 -1.86
N THR A 336 27.67 10.54 -2.46
CA THR A 336 28.91 9.76 -2.57
C THR A 336 29.38 9.31 -1.19
N GLY A 337 29.50 7.98 -1.00
CA GLY A 337 29.96 7.38 0.26
C GLY A 337 28.94 7.42 1.41
N SER A 338 27.70 7.86 1.18
CA SER A 338 26.63 7.86 2.16
C SER A 338 25.77 6.60 2.06
N ALA A 339 25.31 6.11 3.21
CA ALA A 339 24.29 5.07 3.30
C ALA A 339 22.84 5.62 3.27
N ARG A 340 22.69 6.95 3.13
CA ARG A 340 21.40 7.66 3.16
C ARG A 340 21.14 8.38 1.86
N SER A 341 19.90 8.39 1.39
CA SER A 341 19.48 9.21 0.25
C SER A 341 19.47 10.71 0.60
N ALA A 342 19.90 11.54 -0.35
CA ALA A 342 19.63 12.98 -0.36
C ALA A 342 18.43 13.26 -1.25
N PHE A 343 17.64 14.27 -0.87
CA PHE A 343 16.38 14.63 -1.53
C PHE A 343 16.45 16.05 -2.04
N TYR A 344 16.03 16.25 -3.27
CA TYR A 344 16.04 17.54 -3.93
C TYR A 344 14.68 17.80 -4.56
N LEU A 345 14.25 19.06 -4.52
CA LEU A 345 13.13 19.53 -5.33
C LEU A 345 13.68 20.38 -6.46
N ALA A 346 13.40 19.98 -7.70
CA ALA A 346 13.87 20.64 -8.90
C ALA A 346 12.69 21.17 -9.72
N TRP A 347 12.83 22.38 -10.28
CA TRP A 347 11.82 23.01 -11.12
C TRP A 347 12.46 23.70 -12.32
N LEU A 348 11.66 23.99 -13.34
CA LEU A 348 12.07 24.84 -14.46
C LEU A 348 11.83 26.29 -14.11
N ASN A 349 12.87 27.13 -14.18
CA ASN A 349 12.73 28.56 -14.01
C ASN A 349 12.10 29.22 -15.26
N ALA A 350 11.83 30.53 -15.19
CA ALA A 350 11.20 31.27 -16.29
C ALA A 350 12.01 31.28 -17.60
N ARG A 351 13.31 30.93 -17.55
CA ARG A 351 14.19 30.83 -18.72
C ARG A 351 14.28 29.41 -19.28
N GLY A 352 13.55 28.46 -18.69
CA GLY A 352 13.59 27.05 -19.07
C GLY A 352 14.83 26.29 -18.58
N SER A 353 15.57 26.84 -17.60
CA SER A 353 16.67 26.14 -16.96
C SER A 353 16.22 25.47 -15.66
N TRP A 354 16.79 24.30 -15.37
CA TRP A 354 16.54 23.62 -14.10
C TRP A 354 17.23 24.31 -12.94
N GLU A 355 16.49 24.47 -11.85
CA GLU A 355 16.97 24.92 -10.54
C GLU A 355 16.52 23.90 -9.50
N ALA A 356 17.22 23.81 -8.38
CA ALA A 356 16.84 22.89 -7.32
C ALA A 356 17.25 23.38 -5.93
N VAL A 357 16.57 22.86 -4.91
CA VAL A 357 16.94 22.95 -3.50
C VAL A 357 17.09 21.56 -2.88
N ASP A 358 18.01 21.44 -1.94
CA ASP A 358 18.19 20.27 -1.07
C ASP A 358 17.19 20.31 0.08
N MET A 359 16.41 19.23 0.19
CA MET A 359 15.38 18.98 1.19
C MET A 359 15.84 18.00 2.29
N THR A 360 17.10 17.54 2.24
CA THR A 360 17.67 16.60 3.20
C THR A 360 17.78 17.23 4.59
N ALA A 361 18.23 18.48 4.65
CA ALA A 361 18.33 19.28 5.88
C ALA A 361 18.27 20.79 5.57
N PRO A 362 17.13 21.33 5.09
CA PRO A 362 17.02 22.71 4.60
C PRO A 362 17.04 23.78 5.71
N VAL A 363 16.89 23.38 6.97
CA VAL A 363 16.71 24.30 8.10
C VAL A 363 17.96 25.17 8.30
N ASP A 364 17.74 26.47 8.47
CA ASP A 364 18.78 27.48 8.72
C ASP A 364 19.81 27.68 7.58
N VAL A 365 19.57 27.10 6.39
CA VAL A 365 20.35 27.40 5.17
C VAL A 365 19.58 28.44 4.34
N PRO A 366 20.17 29.61 4.00
CA PRO A 366 19.54 30.59 3.13
C PRO A 366 19.15 29.99 1.78
N PHE A 367 18.02 30.44 1.21
CA PHE A 367 17.47 29.88 -0.04
C PHE A 367 18.47 29.94 -1.19
N ASP A 368 19.13 31.09 -1.41
CA ASP A 368 20.05 31.26 -2.52
C ASP A 368 21.30 30.37 -2.39
N ASP A 369 21.82 30.22 -1.16
CA ASP A 369 22.96 29.35 -0.87
C ASP A 369 22.60 27.88 -1.10
N ASN A 370 21.42 27.45 -0.63
CA ASN A 370 20.90 26.11 -0.89
C ASN A 370 20.74 25.88 -2.40
N LYS A 371 20.09 26.81 -3.10
CA LYS A 371 19.83 26.71 -4.54
C LYS A 371 21.13 26.58 -5.34
N GLN A 372 22.13 27.41 -5.02
CA GLN A 372 23.44 27.40 -5.68
C GLN A 372 24.18 26.07 -5.46
N ALA A 373 24.10 25.48 -4.26
CA ALA A 373 24.74 24.22 -3.95
C ALA A 373 24.01 22.99 -4.53
N ALA A 374 22.67 23.01 -4.53
CA ALA A 374 21.84 21.87 -4.91
C ALA A 374 21.69 21.72 -6.43
N THR A 375 21.55 22.83 -7.17
CA THR A 375 21.27 22.80 -8.62
C THR A 375 22.28 21.96 -9.43
N PRO A 376 23.62 22.10 -9.24
CA PRO A 376 24.60 21.30 -9.98
C PRO A 376 24.49 19.79 -9.70
N SER A 377 23.97 19.39 -8.55
CA SER A 377 23.86 17.99 -8.13
C SER A 377 22.78 17.23 -8.91
N VAL A 378 21.76 17.94 -9.42
CA VAL A 378 20.60 17.31 -10.07
C VAL A 378 20.47 17.58 -11.56
N ILE A 379 21.03 18.68 -12.07
CA ILE A 379 20.81 19.11 -13.46
C ILE A 379 21.26 18.06 -14.48
N ASN A 380 22.48 17.52 -14.31
CA ASN A 380 23.02 16.49 -15.19
C ASN A 380 22.18 15.19 -15.17
N LEU A 381 21.54 14.89 -14.03
CA LEU A 381 20.67 13.73 -13.92
C LEU A 381 19.37 13.95 -14.68
N ILE A 382 18.65 15.04 -14.38
CA ILE A 382 17.32 15.31 -14.93
C ILE A 382 17.39 15.49 -16.45
N GLU A 383 18.46 16.09 -16.95
CA GLU A 383 18.68 16.30 -18.38
C GLU A 383 19.21 15.06 -19.10
N SER A 384 19.59 14.01 -18.38
CA SER A 384 20.01 12.76 -19.02
C SER A 384 18.86 12.14 -19.84
N PRO A 385 19.11 11.61 -21.05
CA PRO A 385 18.04 11.12 -21.92
C PRO A 385 17.13 10.07 -21.29
N ALA A 386 17.68 9.21 -20.42
CA ALA A 386 16.92 8.17 -19.74
C ALA A 386 15.94 8.75 -18.72
N VAL A 387 16.38 9.71 -17.90
CA VAL A 387 15.56 10.34 -16.87
C VAL A 387 14.55 11.28 -17.51
N ALA A 388 14.98 12.16 -18.42
CA ALA A 388 14.10 13.06 -19.16
C ALA A 388 12.99 12.29 -19.89
N GLY A 389 13.35 11.23 -20.62
CA GLY A 389 12.39 10.39 -21.34
C GLY A 389 11.35 9.75 -20.41
N ALA A 390 11.78 9.20 -19.26
CA ALA A 390 10.89 8.58 -18.28
C ALA A 390 9.97 9.59 -17.58
N LEU A 391 10.50 10.77 -17.22
CA LEU A 391 9.71 11.86 -16.65
C LEU A 391 8.71 12.43 -17.67
N ASP A 392 9.03 12.44 -18.96
CA ASP A 392 8.12 12.94 -20.00
C ASP A 392 7.06 11.92 -20.43
N SER A 393 7.36 10.61 -20.35
CA SER A 393 6.42 9.55 -20.71
C SER A 393 5.48 9.17 -19.56
N VAL A 394 6.05 8.82 -18.41
CA VAL A 394 5.33 8.27 -17.24
C VAL A 394 5.27 9.28 -16.11
N GLY A 395 6.31 10.10 -15.93
CA GLY A 395 6.46 10.99 -14.79
C GLY A 395 7.27 10.39 -13.64
N VAL A 396 7.82 9.19 -13.81
CA VAL A 396 8.68 8.54 -12.80
C VAL A 396 9.85 7.84 -13.46
N TYR A 397 11.03 8.01 -12.88
CA TYR A 397 12.23 7.26 -13.17
C TYR A 397 12.73 6.60 -11.89
N VAL A 398 13.01 5.30 -11.94
CA VAL A 398 13.72 4.56 -10.88
C VAL A 398 14.88 3.84 -11.54
N ALA A 399 16.10 4.12 -11.10
CA ALA A 399 17.28 3.43 -11.59
C ALA A 399 17.25 1.94 -11.19
N LYS A 400 17.98 1.09 -11.94
CA LYS A 400 18.03 -0.36 -11.68
C LYS A 400 18.52 -0.71 -10.27
N ASP A 401 19.40 0.11 -9.70
CA ASP A 401 19.92 -0.05 -8.34
C ASP A 401 18.95 0.47 -7.26
N ARG A 402 17.83 1.09 -7.68
CA ARG A 402 16.80 1.72 -6.85
C ARG A 402 17.29 2.88 -5.97
N ARG A 403 18.51 3.39 -6.19
CA ARG A 403 19.08 4.47 -5.39
C ARG A 403 18.86 5.84 -5.97
N THR A 404 18.71 5.91 -7.29
CA THR A 404 18.36 7.14 -7.99
C THR A 404 16.90 7.10 -8.41
N VAL A 405 16.13 8.07 -7.95
CA VAL A 405 14.72 8.23 -8.28
C VAL A 405 14.45 9.67 -8.69
N ALA A 406 13.62 9.86 -9.71
CA ALA A 406 13.07 11.15 -10.05
C ALA A 406 11.57 11.01 -10.30
N VAL A 407 10.75 11.89 -9.74
CA VAL A 407 9.31 11.85 -9.88
C VAL A 407 8.71 13.24 -10.08
N ASP A 408 7.99 13.39 -11.19
CA ASP A 408 7.06 14.47 -11.47
C ASP A 408 5.67 14.01 -11.05
N PHE A 409 5.24 14.38 -9.84
CA PHE A 409 3.99 13.90 -9.27
C PHE A 409 2.76 14.29 -10.10
N ALA A 410 2.77 15.46 -10.75
CA ALA A 410 1.66 15.90 -11.59
C ALA A 410 1.54 15.06 -12.87
N LYS A 411 2.67 14.70 -13.49
CA LYS A 411 2.71 13.80 -14.64
C LYS A 411 2.33 12.37 -14.24
N ALA A 412 2.93 11.85 -13.18
CA ALA A 412 2.66 10.50 -12.66
C ALA A 412 1.18 10.32 -12.31
N ALA A 413 0.57 11.32 -11.65
CA ALA A 413 -0.85 11.29 -11.34
C ALA A 413 -1.75 11.23 -12.58
N ARG A 414 -1.40 11.96 -13.65
CA ARG A 414 -2.14 11.89 -14.92
C ARG A 414 -1.97 10.54 -15.61
N HIS A 415 -0.75 9.99 -15.63
CA HIS A 415 -0.46 8.72 -16.28
C HIS A 415 -1.22 7.55 -15.63
N TYR A 416 -1.17 7.46 -14.30
CA TYR A 416 -1.81 6.36 -13.55
C TYR A 416 -3.25 6.67 -13.08
N GLY A 417 -3.77 7.87 -13.35
CA GLY A 417 -5.11 8.27 -12.89
C GLY A 417 -5.21 8.38 -11.37
N ILE A 418 -4.18 8.92 -10.72
CA ILE A 418 -4.11 9.09 -9.26
C ILE A 418 -4.84 10.37 -8.82
N GLU A 419 -5.70 10.23 -7.83
CA GLU A 419 -6.46 11.25 -7.12
C GLU A 419 -5.77 11.65 -5.81
N GLY A 420 -6.26 12.69 -5.15
CA GLY A 420 -5.76 13.08 -3.83
C GLY A 420 -6.01 12.00 -2.80
N ALA A 421 -5.08 11.83 -1.86
CA ALA A 421 -5.32 11.07 -0.65
C ALA A 421 -6.58 11.63 0.05
N PRO A 422 -7.46 10.75 0.55
CA PRO A 422 -8.74 11.15 1.16
C PRO A 422 -8.59 11.98 2.43
#